data_AF-A0A6L6JEZ7-F1
#
_entry.id   AF-A0A6L6JEZ7-F1
#
_cell.length_a   1.000
_cell.length_b   1.000
_cell.length_c   1.000
_cell.angle_alpha   90.00
_cell.angle_beta   90.00
_cell.angle_gamma   90.00
#
_symmetry.space_group_name_H-M   'P 1'
#
loop_
_entity.id
_entity.type
_entity.pdbx_description
1 polymer ?
#
loop_
_entity_poly.entity_id
_entity_poly.type
_entity_poly.pdbx_seq_one_letter_code
_entity_poly.pdbx_strand_id
1 'polypeptide(L)' 'MIRFSLPVNLPSPAPLRGFATIALSAYQSAQGPVLRTYRDGRVVIDTGRGHMTGRPLGAAQSTSAIWSPLFVGMI' A
#
# COMPACT_ATOMS: atom_id res chain seq x y z
N MET A 1 39.58 -6.91 -16.08
CA MET A 1 38.86 -6.47 -14.86
C MET A 1 37.38 -6.33 -15.23
N ILE A 2 36.54 -7.27 -14.84
CA ILE A 2 35.12 -7.28 -15.23
C ILE A 2 34.33 -6.51 -14.17
N ARG A 3 33.53 -5.53 -14.59
CA ARG A 3 32.63 -4.77 -13.70
C ARG A 3 31.23 -5.35 -13.79
N PHE A 4 30.70 -5.80 -12.65
CA PHE A 4 29.32 -6.24 -12.52
C PHE A 4 28.44 -5.02 -12.24
N SER A 5 27.70 -4.58 -13.25
CA SER A 5 26.62 -3.61 -13.07
C SER A 5 25.41 -4.36 -12.52
N LEU A 6 25.19 -4.33 -11.22
CA LEU A 6 23.93 -4.83 -10.66
C LEU A 6 22.81 -3.90 -11.15
N PRO A 7 21.77 -4.41 -11.84
CA PRO A 7 20.60 -3.60 -12.12
C PRO A 7 19.97 -3.25 -10.77
N VAL A 8 20.09 -1.97 -10.40
CA VAL A 8 19.35 -1.38 -9.30
C VAL A 8 17.88 -1.39 -9.72
N ASN A 9 17.21 -2.50 -9.42
CA ASN A 9 15.76 -2.61 -9.51
C ASN A 9 15.18 -1.82 -8.33
N LEU A 10 15.14 -0.50 -8.47
CA LEU A 10 14.30 0.32 -7.60
C LEU A 10 12.88 -0.20 -7.81
N PRO A 11 12.16 -0.64 -6.75
CA PRO A 11 10.76 -0.95 -6.90
C PRO A 11 10.07 0.34 -7.36
N SER A 12 9.80 0.43 -8.67
CA SER A 12 8.79 1.35 -9.17
C SER A 12 7.52 0.94 -8.46
N PRO A 13 6.87 1.83 -7.67
CA PRO A 13 5.62 1.46 -7.02
C PRO A 13 4.67 1.09 -8.15
N ALA A 14 4.45 -0.22 -8.33
CA ALA A 14 3.41 -0.69 -9.22
C ALA A 14 2.15 0.10 -8.83
N PRO A 15 1.47 0.77 -9.78
CA PRO A 15 0.26 1.48 -9.43
C PRO A 15 -0.66 0.44 -8.80
N LEU A 16 -0.91 0.59 -7.50
CA LEU A 16 -1.93 -0.19 -6.81
C LEU A 16 -3.21 0.15 -7.56
N ARG A 17 -3.64 -0.74 -8.46
CA ARG A 17 -4.83 -0.59 -9.32
C ARG A 17 -6.10 -0.70 -8.46
N GLY A 18 -6.25 0.16 -7.48
CA GLY A 18 -7.35 0.18 -6.53
C GLY A 18 -7.79 1.61 -6.28
N PHE A 19 -9.09 1.81 -6.12
CA PHE A 19 -9.64 3.05 -5.58
C PHE A 19 -9.87 2.85 -4.09
N ALA A 20 -9.67 3.90 -3.31
CA ALA A 20 -10.02 3.92 -1.91
C ALA A 20 -10.81 5.18 -1.57
N THR A 21 -11.69 5.04 -0.59
CA THR A 21 -12.43 6.14 0.00
C THR A 21 -11.91 6.35 1.41
N ILE A 22 -11.55 7.57 1.77
CA ILE A 22 -11.02 7.94 3.09
C ILE A 22 -12.02 8.89 3.75
N ALA A 23 -12.37 8.67 5.01
CA ALA A 23 -13.13 9.64 5.80
C ALA A 23 -12.26 10.85 6.15
N LEU A 24 -12.77 12.05 5.88
CA LEU A 24 -12.20 13.33 6.30
C LEU A 24 -12.87 13.85 7.59
N SER A 25 -14.16 13.56 7.76
CA SER A 25 -14.97 13.91 8.91
C SER A 25 -16.16 12.95 9.02
N ALA A 26 -17.04 13.13 10.00
CA ALA A 26 -18.24 12.34 10.19
C ALA A 26 -19.16 12.31 8.94
N TYR A 27 -19.12 13.38 8.13
CA TYR A 27 -20.00 13.56 6.97
C TYR A 27 -19.25 13.86 5.66
N GLN A 28 -17.93 13.73 5.66
CA GLN A 28 -17.12 13.97 4.47
C GLN A 28 -16.15 12.84 4.24
N SER A 29 -16.02 12.46 2.98
CA SER A 29 -15.03 11.50 2.51
C SER A 29 -14.45 11.97 1.18
N ALA A 30 -13.21 11.58 0.93
CA ALA A 30 -12.57 11.72 -0.37
C ALA A 30 -12.35 10.35 -0.99
N GLN A 31 -12.58 10.23 -2.29
CA GLN A 31 -12.35 9.01 -3.06
C GLN A 31 -11.33 9.27 -4.16
N GLY A 32 -10.46 8.29 -4.40
CA GLY A 32 -9.43 8.42 -5.41
C GLY A 32 -8.64 7.14 -5.66
N PRO A 33 -7.87 7.07 -6.75
CA PRO A 33 -6.94 5.98 -7.00
C PRO A 33 -5.84 5.96 -5.93
N VAL A 34 -5.47 4.76 -5.47
CA VAL A 34 -4.45 4.53 -4.47
C VAL A 34 -3.06 4.64 -5.11
N LEU A 35 -2.28 5.60 -4.64
CA LEU A 35 -0.90 5.80 -5.06
C LEU A 35 0.06 4.94 -4.24
N ARG A 36 -0.24 4.74 -2.95
CA ARG A 36 0.64 4.03 -2.01
C ARG A 36 -0.16 3.46 -0.84
N THR A 37 0.23 2.27 -0.39
CA THR A 37 -0.26 1.68 0.88
C THR A 37 0.89 1.62 1.89
N TYR A 38 0.61 2.05 3.11
CA TYR A 38 1.52 1.96 4.25
C TYR A 38 1.33 0.64 4.99
N ARG A 39 2.38 0.18 5.69
CA ARG A 39 2.33 -1.04 6.49
C ARG A 39 1.32 -0.99 7.64
N ASP A 40 0.97 0.20 8.10
CA ASP A 40 -0.05 0.43 9.13
C ASP A 40 -1.50 0.41 8.58
N GLY A 41 -1.67 0.11 7.29
CA GLY A 41 -2.95 0.05 6.62
C GLY A 41 -3.50 1.40 6.14
N ARG A 42 -2.78 2.50 6.34
CA ARG A 42 -3.13 3.78 5.68
C ARG A 42 -2.84 3.70 4.18
N VAL A 43 -3.61 4.45 3.41
CA VAL A 43 -3.41 4.61 1.97
C VAL A 43 -3.24 6.08 1.62
N VAL A 44 -2.47 6.34 0.57
CA VAL A 44 -2.41 7.64 -0.11
C VAL A 44 -3.27 7.54 -1.36
N ILE A 45 -4.25 8.42 -1.49
CA ILE A 45 -5.08 8.55 -2.70
C ILE A 45 -4.79 9.86 -3.42
N ASP A 46 -4.97 9.86 -4.73
CA ASP A 46 -5.08 11.10 -5.51
C ASP A 46 -6.54 11.55 -5.57
N THR A 47 -6.83 12.79 -5.19
CA THR A 47 -8.18 13.36 -5.24
C THR A 47 -8.42 14.28 -6.44
N GLY A 48 -7.44 14.39 -7.34
CA GLY A 48 -7.43 15.34 -8.46
C GLY A 48 -7.11 16.79 -8.04
N ARG A 49 -7.26 17.11 -6.75
CA ARG A 49 -6.81 18.39 -6.15
C ARG A 49 -5.51 18.27 -5.36
N GLY A 50 -4.97 17.05 -5.27
CA GLY A 50 -3.79 16.73 -4.48
C GLY A 50 -3.91 15.36 -3.82
N HIS A 51 -2.85 15.00 -3.10
CA HIS A 51 -2.76 13.71 -2.44
C HIS A 51 -3.32 13.77 -1.02
N MET A 52 -4.12 12.78 -0.65
CA MET A 52 -4.67 12.64 0.69
C MET A 52 -4.26 11.31 1.30
N THR A 53 -4.01 11.31 2.61
CA THR A 53 -3.60 10.11 3.36
C THR A 53 -4.59 9.81 4.46
N GLY A 54 -4.92 8.53 4.65
CA GLY A 54 -5.80 8.11 5.72
C GLY A 54 -6.13 6.63 5.66
N ARG A 55 -7.06 6.18 6.51
CA ARG A 55 -7.50 4.79 6.50
C ARG A 55 -8.66 4.62 5.51
N PRO A 56 -8.60 3.61 4.63
CA PRO A 56 -9.68 3.33 3.70
C PRO A 56 -10.94 2.86 4.45
N LEU A 57 -12.08 3.44 4.10
CA LEU A 57 -13.40 3.01 4.56
C LEU A 57 -13.75 1.69 3.88
N GLY A 58 -14.16 0.69 4.67
CA GLY A 58 -14.61 -0.60 4.16
C GLY A 58 -13.50 -1.54 3.68
N ALA A 59 -12.22 -1.16 3.74
CA ALA A 59 -11.16 -2.14 3.56
C ALA A 59 -11.13 -3.06 4.78
N ALA A 60 -11.36 -4.35 4.56
CA ALA A 60 -10.94 -5.36 5.53
C ALA A 60 -9.49 -5.06 5.88
N GLN A 61 -9.16 -5.00 7.19
CA GLN A 61 -7.79 -4.93 7.66
C GLN A 61 -6.98 -5.92 6.82
N SER A 62 -6.13 -5.41 5.93
CA SER A 62 -5.25 -6.27 5.17
C SER A 62 -4.38 -6.91 6.22
N THR A 63 -4.68 -8.18 6.52
CA THR A 63 -3.87 -9.01 7.38
C THR A 63 -2.54 -9.09 6.65
N SER A 64 -1.62 -8.19 6.98
CA SER A 64 -0.24 -8.33 6.56
C SER A 64 0.15 -9.70 7.05
N ALA A 65 0.50 -10.62 6.16
CA ALA A 65 1.11 -11.87 6.55
C ALA A 65 2.39 -11.51 7.30
N ILE A 66 2.30 -11.49 8.63
CA ILE A 66 3.43 -11.30 9.53
C ILE A 66 4.19 -12.61 9.45
N TRP A 67 5.06 -12.71 8.44
CA TRP A 67 6.11 -13.71 8.27
C TRP A 67 5.83 -15.04 8.98
N SER A 68 5.09 -15.94 8.32
CA SER A 68 4.96 -17.32 8.79
C SER A 68 6.30 -18.04 8.58
N PRO A 69 6.99 -18.53 9.63
CA PRO A 69 8.19 -19.34 9.42
C PRO A 69 7.79 -20.66 8.77
N LEU A 70 8.47 -21.03 7.68
CA LEU A 70 8.27 -22.27 6.92
C LEU A 70 8.72 -23.55 7.66
N PHE A 71 8.86 -23.53 8.99
CA PHE A 71 9.48 -24.62 9.76
C PHE A 71 8.52 -25.36 10.72
N VAL A 72 7.21 -25.27 10.53
CA VAL A 72 6.28 -26.17 11.23
C VAL A 72 6.17 -27.46 10.43
N GLY A 73 6.97 -28.48 10.78
CA GLY A 73 6.74 -29.85 10.28
C GLY A 73 7.95 -30.73 9.95
N MET A 74 9.09 -30.59 10.61
CA MET A 74 10.08 -31.69 10.65
C MET A 74 10.40 -32.06 12.09
N ILE A 75 9.56 -32.89 12.70
CA ILE A 75 9.96 -33.90 13.71
C ILE A 75 8.97 -35.05 13.63
#